data_AF-A0A1I4AFH7-F1
#
_entry.id   AF-A0A1I4AFH7-F1
#
_cell.length_a   1.000
_cell.length_b   1.000
_cell.length_c   1.000
_cell.angle_alpha   90.00
_cell.angle_beta   90.00
_cell.angle_gamma   90.00
#
_symmetry.space_group_name_H-M   'P 1'
#
loop_
_entity.id
_entity.type
_entity.pdbx_description
1 polymer ?
#
loop_
_entity_poly.entity_id
_entity_poly.type
_entity_poly.pdbx_seq_one_letter_code
_entity_poly.pdbx_strand_id
1 'polypeptide(L)' 'MTTHPQWGLIDVYAATIPDFPFAPQVHVNYQETVLPIRDGLPKLKDLPAEMGGSGEAAPE' A
#
# COMPACT_ATOMS: atom_id res chain seq x y z
N MET A 1 12.59 -6.00 0.84
CA MET A 1 11.62 -7.01 1.24
C MET A 1 11.46 -6.91 2.74
N THR A 2 10.24 -7.10 3.26
CA THR A 2 9.95 -6.99 4.69
C THR A 2 9.16 -8.21 5.13
N THR A 3 9.64 -8.92 6.15
CA THR A 3 8.92 -10.09 6.69
C THR A 3 7.94 -9.64 7.76
N HIS A 4 6.72 -10.18 7.73
CA HIS A 4 5.65 -9.97 8.70
C HIS A 4 5.28 -11.31 9.37
N PRO A 5 6.04 -11.77 10.38
CA PRO A 5 5.88 -13.12 10.93
C PRO A 5 4.50 -13.38 11.54
N GLN A 6 3.89 -12.40 12.20
CA GLN A 6 2.56 -12.56 12.78
C GLN A 6 1.45 -12.77 11.74
N TRP A 7 1.69 -12.35 10.50
CA TRP A 7 0.74 -12.50 9.39
C TRP A 7 1.11 -13.63 8.44
N GLY A 8 2.25 -14.29 8.63
CA GLY A 8 2.76 -15.30 7.70
C GLY A 8 3.05 -14.75 6.30
N LEU A 9 3.42 -13.46 6.19
CA LEU A 9 3.54 -12.72 4.93
C LEU A 9 4.95 -12.13 4.75
N ILE A 10 5.37 -11.93 3.51
CA ILE A 10 6.57 -11.16 3.13
C ILE A 10 6.22 -10.17 2.03
N ASP A 11 6.59 -8.91 2.24
CA ASP A 11 6.49 -7.89 1.20
C ASP A 11 7.64 -8.06 0.20
N VAL A 12 7.27 -8.28 -1.06
CA VAL A 12 8.21 -8.32 -2.19
C VAL A 12 8.01 -7.06 -3.03
N TYR A 13 9.07 -6.27 -3.20
CA TYR A 13 8.98 -5.07 -4.03
C TYR A 13 8.84 -5.47 -5.49
N ALA A 14 7.81 -4.98 -6.16
CA ALA A 14 7.54 -5.32 -7.56
C ALA A 14 8.76 -5.08 -8.47
N ALA A 15 9.51 -4.00 -8.22
CA ALA A 15 10.73 -3.65 -8.96
C ALA A 15 11.86 -4.69 -8.87
N THR A 16 11.80 -5.64 -7.94
CA THR A 16 12.80 -6.71 -7.80
C THR A 16 12.48 -7.98 -8.59
N ILE A 17 11.30 -8.06 -9.21
CA ILE A 17 10.86 -9.22 -9.97
C ILE A 17 10.95 -8.86 -11.47
N PRO A 18 11.87 -9.46 -12.23
CA PRO A 18 11.99 -9.20 -13.67
C PRO A 18 10.67 -9.47 -14.40
N ASP A 19 10.30 -8.57 -15.30
CA ASP A 19 9.13 -8.66 -16.17
C ASP A 19 7.77 -8.85 -15.45
N PHE A 20 7.69 -8.58 -14.14
CA PHE A 20 6.44 -8.71 -13.40
C PHE A 20 5.44 -7.64 -13.86
N PRO A 21 4.22 -8.02 -14.30
CA PRO A 21 3.21 -7.09 -14.78
C PRO A 21 2.53 -6.37 -13.60
N PHE A 22 3.28 -5.49 -12.94
CA PHE A 22 2.82 -4.79 -11.75
C PHE A 22 1.68 -3.82 -12.09
N ALA A 23 0.53 -4.02 -11.44
CA ALA A 23 -0.63 -3.15 -11.53
C ALA A 23 -0.99 -2.63 -10.14
N PRO A 24 -0.58 -1.41 -9.76
CA PRO A 24 -0.87 -0.85 -8.44
C PRO A 24 -2.38 -0.70 -8.24
N GLN A 25 -2.85 -0.93 -7.01
CA GLN A 25 -4.29 -0.92 -6.67
C GLN A 25 -4.66 0.08 -5.56
N VAL A 26 -3.75 0.37 -4.62
CA VAL A 26 -4.05 1.20 -3.44
C VAL A 26 -2.78 1.82 -2.86
N HIS A 27 -2.90 3.03 -2.34
CA HIS A 27 -1.90 3.67 -1.47
C HIS A 27 -2.32 3.49 -0.01
N VAL A 28 -1.42 2.98 0.83
CA VAL A 28 -1.63 2.86 2.29
C VAL A 28 -0.69 3.81 3.02
N ASN A 29 -1.04 4.18 4.25
CA ASN A 29 -0.30 5.18 5.05
C ASN A 29 -0.22 6.57 4.39
N TYR A 30 -1.22 6.93 3.60
CA TYR A 30 -1.21 8.16 2.81
C TYR A 30 -1.35 9.43 3.67
N GLN A 31 -1.76 9.33 4.94
CA GLN A 31 -1.81 10.48 5.85
C GLN A 31 -0.45 11.15 6.09
N GLU A 32 0.64 10.38 5.93
CA GLU A 32 2.03 10.85 6.08
C GLU A 32 2.64 11.26 4.72
N THR A 33 1.81 11.43 3.68
CA THR A 33 2.31 11.74 2.34
C THR A 33 2.97 13.12 2.29
N VAL A 34 4.18 13.17 1.73
CA VAL A 34 4.89 14.43 1.43
C VAL A 34 4.77 14.79 -0.05
N LEU A 35 4.59 13.78 -0.91
CA LEU A 35 4.41 13.94 -2.35
C LEU A 35 3.03 13.39 -2.74
N PRO A 36 2.04 14.27 -2.99
CA PRO A 36 0.72 13.84 -3.45
C PRO A 36 0.80 13.18 -4.84
N ILE A 37 0.23 11.98 -4.96
CA ILE A 37 0.19 11.20 -6.21
C ILE A 37 -1.22 11.23 -6.78
N ARG A 38 -1.39 11.92 -7.92
CA ARG A 38 -2.68 12.06 -8.60
C ARG A 38 -2.84 11.02 -9.71
N ASP A 39 -3.11 9.79 -9.31
CA ASP A 39 -3.24 8.63 -10.19
C ASP A 39 -4.65 8.03 -10.21
N GLY A 40 -5.61 8.64 -9.50
CA GLY A 40 -6.98 8.14 -9.36
C GLY A 40 -7.11 6.81 -8.60
N LEU A 41 -6.02 6.30 -8.01
CA LEU A 41 -6.08 5.09 -7.20
C LEU A 41 -6.53 5.41 -5.77
N PRO A 42 -7.31 4.51 -5.14
CA PRO A 42 -7.71 4.63 -3.75
C PRO A 42 -6.53 4.93 -2.82
N LYS A 43 -6.76 5.84 -1.87
CA LYS A 43 -5.78 6.25 -0.88
C LYS A 43 -6.36 6.03 0.49
N LEU A 44 -5.65 5.27 1.31
CA LEU A 44 -6.03 5.00 2.68
C LEU A 44 -5.12 5.79 3.62
N LYS A 45 -5.74 6.36 4.65
CA LYS A 45 -5.06 7.10 5.72
C LYS A 45 -3.93 6.28 6.32
N ASP A 46 -4.23 5.04 6.71
CA ASP A 46 -3.31 4.02 7.20
C ASP A 46 -3.51 2.70 6.43
N LEU A 47 -3.69 1.57 7.11
CA LEU A 47 -3.97 0.26 6.49
C LEU A 47 -5.48 0.02 6.28
N PRO A 48 -5.86 -0.91 5.40
CA PRO A 48 -7.25 -1.40 5.32
C PRO A 48 -7.74 -1.96 6.67
N ALA A 49 -9.05 -1.91 6.92
CA ALA A 49 -9.65 -2.43 8.14
C ALA A 49 -9.42 -3.94 8.30
N GLU A 50 -9.43 -4.68 7.19
CA GLU A 50 -9.15 -6.12 7.13
C GLU A 50 -7.70 -6.46 7.51
N MET A 51 -6.80 -5.49 7.45
CA MET A 51 -5.41 -5.59 7.88
C MET A 51 -5.17 -4.95 9.26
N GLY A 52 -6.23 -4.57 9.97
CA GLY A 52 -6.18 -3.98 11.31
C GLY A 52 -5.91 -2.47 11.34
N GLY A 53 -6.03 -1.78 10.20
CA GLY A 53 -6.01 -0.32 10.14
C GLY A 53 -7.39 0.32 10.31
N SER A 54 -7.48 1.63 10.07
CA SER A 54 -8.74 2.38 10.15
C SER A 54 -9.68 2.11 8.97
N GLY A 55 -9.11 1.78 7.79
CA GLY A 55 -9.87 1.73 6.53
C GLY A 55 -10.40 3.08 6.04
N GLU A 56 -10.01 4.19 6.67
CA GLU A 56 -10.44 5.53 6.28
C GLU A 56 -9.78 5.96 4.96
N ALA A 57 -10.59 6.47 4.03
CA ALA A 57 -10.09 7.05 2.80
C ALA A 57 -9.38 8.39 3.07
N ALA A 58 -8.24 8.60 2.42
CA ALA A 58 -7.52 9.86 2.37
C ALA A 58 -7.87 10.63 1.08
N PRO A 59 -7.82 11.97 1.10
CA PRO A 59 -7.99 12.77 -0.10
C PRO A 59 -6.84 12.53 -1.10
N GLU A 60 -7.11 12.83 -2.36
CA GLU A 60 -6.11 12.76 -3.45
C GLU A 60 -5.18 13.97 -3.48
#